data_AF-A0A2H0ND93-F1
#
_entry.id   AF-A0A2H0ND93-F1
#
_cell.length_a   1.000
_cell.length_b   1.000
_cell.length_c   1.000
_cell.angle_alpha   90.00
_cell.angle_beta   90.00
_cell.angle_gamma   90.00
#
_symmetry.space_group_name_H-M   'P 1'
#
loop_
_entity.id
_entity.type
_entity.pdbx_description
1 polymer ?
#
loop_
_entity_poly.entity_id
_entity_poly.type
_entity_poly.pdbx_seq_one_letter_code
_entity_poly.pdbx_strand_id
1 'polypeptide(L)'
;MKFSKAEVLNLANLAKLKLNKEEVSLYQKQLKDVLIYVNKIKELKLNKIKESLTGVAEANRELRSDKVRSSQPEIIGQACQINDSYMVAPSVFDKEE
;
A
#
# COMPACT_ATOMS: atom_id res chain seq x y z
N MET A 1 -0.67 -17.33 17.25
CA MET A 1 0.40 -16.53 16.62
C MET A 1 0.81 -15.42 17.60
N LYS A 2 2.11 -15.22 17.86
CA LYS A 2 2.57 -14.06 18.64
C LYS A 2 2.73 -12.91 17.66
N PHE A 3 2.04 -11.80 17.91
CA PHE A 3 2.20 -10.54 17.16
C PHE A 3 2.50 -9.45 18.19
N SER A 4 3.68 -8.86 18.08
CA SER A 4 4.30 -7.95 19.03
C SER A 4 4.05 -6.49 18.66
N LYS A 5 4.24 -5.58 19.63
CA LYS A 5 4.18 -4.14 19.37
C LYS A 5 5.25 -3.68 18.36
N ALA A 6 6.40 -4.34 18.33
CA ALA A 6 7.45 -4.07 17.36
C ALA A 6 6.99 -4.39 15.93
N GLU A 7 6.27 -5.49 15.73
CA GLU A 7 5.71 -5.84 14.42
C GLU A 7 4.60 -4.88 13.99
N VAL A 8 3.77 -4.39 14.93
CA VAL A 8 2.78 -3.32 14.65
C VAL A 8 3.48 -2.06 14.16
N LEU A 9 4.55 -1.63 14.85
CA LEU A 9 5.31 -0.44 14.48
C LEU A 9 6.03 -0.61 13.13
N ASN A 10 6.57 -1.80 12.86
CA ASN A 10 7.19 -2.09 11.58
C ASN A 10 6.18 -2.03 10.43
N LEU A 11 5.00 -2.63 10.62
CA LEU A 11 3.92 -2.56 9.62
C LEU A 11 3.42 -1.13 9.41
N ALA A 12 3.28 -0.35 10.49
CA ALA A 12 2.90 1.05 10.41
C ALA A 12 3.93 1.88 9.62
N ASN A 13 5.23 1.62 9.82
CA ASN A 13 6.30 2.28 9.07
C ASN A 13 6.27 1.94 7.57
N LEU A 14 6.00 0.67 7.22
CA LEU A 14 5.82 0.26 5.82
C LEU A 14 4.62 0.95 5.18
N ALA A 15 3.53 1.11 5.93
CA ALA A 15 2.31 1.80 5.49
C ALA A 15 2.36 3.33 5.62
N LYS A 16 3.48 3.91 6.09
CA LYS A 16 3.64 5.36 6.36
C LYS A 16 2.60 5.93 7.34
N LEU A 17 2.17 5.12 8.30
CA LEU A 17 1.24 5.52 9.36
C LEU A 17 2.01 5.88 10.64
N LYS A 18 1.70 7.05 11.21
CA LYS A 18 2.16 7.43 12.55
C LYS A 18 1.13 6.98 13.56
N LEU A 19 1.53 6.15 14.52
CA LEU A 19 0.65 5.61 15.56
C LEU A 19 1.06 6.10 16.94
N ASN A 20 0.07 6.38 17.76
CA ASN A 20 0.26 6.65 19.19
C ASN A 20 0.29 5.35 20.02
N LYS A 21 0.62 5.44 21.31
CA LYS A 21 0.79 4.27 22.20
C LYS A 21 -0.50 3.46 22.40
N GLU A 22 -1.64 4.14 22.40
CA GLU A 22 -2.96 3.54 22.58
C GLU A 22 -3.34 2.75 21.33
N GLU A 23 -3.17 3.35 20.15
CA GLU A 23 -3.38 2.72 18.84
C GLU A 23 -2.48 1.50 18.66
N VAL A 24 -1.20 1.56 19.02
CA VAL A 24 -0.29 0.40 18.94
C VAL A 24 -0.83 -0.77 19.77
N SER A 25 -1.35 -0.49 20.97
CA SER A 25 -1.87 -1.53 21.86
C SER A 25 -3.21 -2.08 21.37
N LEU A 26 -4.08 -1.22 20.83
CA LEU A 26 -5.36 -1.59 20.22
C LEU A 26 -5.15 -2.45 18.96
N TYR A 27 -4.32 -1.99 18.04
CA TYR A 27 -4.05 -2.66 16.77
C TYR A 27 -3.29 -3.97 16.97
N GLN A 28 -2.43 -4.07 17.98
CA GLN A 28 -1.82 -5.35 18.33
C GLN A 28 -2.87 -6.43 18.61
N LYS A 29 -3.91 -6.10 19.39
CA LYS A 29 -4.99 -7.04 19.71
C LYS A 29 -5.84 -7.36 18.47
N GLN A 30 -6.28 -6.33 17.76
CA GLN A 30 -7.16 -6.49 16.59
C GLN A 30 -6.46 -7.25 15.45
N LEU A 31 -5.20 -6.92 15.13
CA LEU A 31 -4.44 -7.63 14.10
C LEU A 31 -4.18 -9.08 14.49
N LYS A 32 -3.94 -9.36 15.77
CA LYS A 32 -3.84 -10.75 16.25
C LYS A 32 -5.13 -11.52 15.98
N ASP A 33 -6.29 -10.93 16.26
CA ASP A 33 -7.60 -11.57 16.04
C ASP A 33 -7.85 -11.80 14.53
N VAL A 34 -7.53 -10.82 13.68
CA VAL A 34 -7.60 -10.94 12.21
C VAL A 34 -6.68 -12.05 11.70
N LEU A 35 -5.43 -12.10 12.16
CA LEU A 35 -4.48 -13.15 11.75
C LEU A 35 -4.92 -14.54 12.21
N ILE A 36 -5.52 -14.66 13.40
CA ILE A 36 -6.13 -15.92 13.86
C ILE A 36 -7.25 -16.33 12.91
N TYR A 37 -8.12 -15.41 12.53
CA TYR A 37 -9.20 -15.67 11.59
C TYR A 37 -8.67 -16.11 10.21
N VAL A 38 -7.70 -15.37 9.64
CA VAL A 38 -7.10 -15.68 8.33
C VAL A 38 -6.38 -17.04 8.34
N ASN A 39 -5.80 -17.45 9.47
CA ASN A 39 -5.12 -18.75 9.58
C ASN A 39 -6.03 -19.96 9.31
N LYS A 40 -7.36 -19.83 9.37
CA LYS A 40 -8.31 -20.89 8.99
C LYS A 40 -8.11 -21.38 7.55
N ILE A 41 -7.55 -20.54 6.66
CA ILE A 41 -7.26 -20.93 5.28
C ILE A 41 -6.31 -22.14 5.19
N LYS A 42 -5.47 -22.36 6.22
CA LYS A 42 -4.53 -23.49 6.29
C LYS A 42 -5.21 -24.84 6.47
N GLU A 43 -6.48 -24.86 6.87
CA GLU A 43 -7.27 -26.10 7.02
C GLU A 43 -7.70 -26.68 5.65
N LEU A 44 -7.61 -25.87 4.59
CA LEU A 44 -8.02 -26.25 3.24
C LEU A 44 -6.87 -26.93 2.48
N LYS A 45 -7.19 -28.02 1.76
CA LYS A 45 -6.24 -28.69 0.85
C LYS A 45 -6.24 -27.99 -0.50
N LEU A 46 -5.27 -27.11 -0.73
CA LEU A 46 -5.21 -26.27 -1.94
C LEU A 46 -4.21 -26.79 -3.01
N ASN A 47 -3.51 -27.90 -2.77
CA ASN A 47 -2.41 -28.38 -3.62
C ASN A 47 -2.80 -28.68 -5.09
N LYS A 48 -4.10 -28.82 -5.38
CA LYS A 48 -4.63 -29.09 -6.73
C LYS A 48 -5.39 -27.90 -7.33
N ILE A 49 -5.44 -26.78 -6.60
CA ILE A 49 -6.17 -25.58 -7.00
C ILE A 49 -5.15 -24.56 -7.49
N LYS A 50 -5.31 -24.09 -8.73
CA LYS A 50 -4.51 -22.99 -9.26
C LYS A 50 -4.95 -21.68 -8.62
N GLU A 51 -4.00 -20.82 -8.29
CA GLU A 51 -4.28 -19.49 -7.76
C GLU A 51 -5.15 -18.67 -8.73
N SER A 52 -6.17 -17.99 -8.19
CA SER A 52 -7.04 -17.08 -8.96
C SER A 52 -6.41 -15.71 -9.15
N LEU A 53 -5.07 -15.62 -9.30
CA LEU A 53 -4.36 -14.36 -9.59
C LEU A 53 -4.74 -13.74 -10.95
N THR A 54 -5.72 -14.34 -11.62
CA THR A 54 -6.37 -13.90 -12.84
C THR A 54 -7.30 -12.72 -12.59
N GLY A 55 -6.76 -11.60 -12.11
CA GLY A 55 -7.25 -10.33 -12.62
C GLY A 55 -6.98 -10.38 -14.12
N VAL A 56 -8.02 -10.50 -14.96
CA VAL A 56 -7.88 -10.34 -16.43
C VAL A 56 -7.18 -11.52 -17.15
N ALA A 57 -7.36 -12.78 -16.76
CA ALA A 57 -6.72 -13.88 -17.53
C ALA A 57 -7.30 -14.13 -18.94
N GLU A 58 -8.42 -13.49 -19.30
CA GLU A 58 -9.00 -13.58 -20.66
C GLU A 58 -9.42 -12.22 -21.25
N ALA A 59 -9.40 -11.13 -20.48
CA ALA A 59 -9.78 -9.83 -21.03
C ALA A 59 -8.62 -9.26 -21.86
N ASN A 60 -8.76 -9.32 -23.18
CA ASN A 60 -8.02 -8.60 -24.22
C ASN A 60 -6.67 -8.02 -23.78
N ARG A 61 -5.60 -8.77 -24.03
CA ARG A 61 -4.20 -8.31 -23.94
C ARG A 61 -3.84 -7.36 -25.08
N GLU A 62 -4.73 -6.42 -25.39
CA GLU A 62 -4.42 -5.41 -26.38
C GLU A 62 -3.33 -4.50 -25.82
N LEU A 63 -2.19 -4.50 -26.48
CA LEU A 63 -1.12 -3.59 -26.16
C LEU A 63 -1.61 -2.16 -26.44
N ARG A 64 -1.33 -1.24 -25.51
CA ARG A 64 -1.54 0.18 -25.76
C ARG A 64 -0.75 0.59 -27.00
N SER A 65 -1.43 1.14 -28.00
CA SER A 65 -0.77 1.69 -29.19
C SER A 65 0.22 2.81 -28.82
N ASP A 66 1.36 2.82 -29.50
CA ASP A 66 2.39 3.84 -29.32
C ASP A 66 2.05 5.10 -30.12
N LYS A 67 1.05 5.84 -29.63
CA LYS A 67 0.58 7.10 -30.23
C LYS A 67 0.59 8.20 -29.16
N VAL A 68 1.18 9.33 -29.50
CA VAL A 68 1.17 10.53 -28.64
C VAL A 68 -0.28 11.00 -28.45
N ARG A 69 -0.62 11.39 -27.21
CA ARG A 69 -1.91 11.97 -26.83
C ARG A 69 -1.66 13.29 -26.11
N SER A 70 -2.66 14.17 -26.07
CA SER A 70 -2.59 15.42 -25.32
C SER A 70 -2.37 15.16 -23.83
N SER A 71 -1.38 15.83 -23.24
CA SER A 71 -1.20 15.91 -21.79
C SER A 71 -2.09 17.00 -21.19
N GLN A 72 -2.38 16.90 -19.88
CA GLN A 72 -3.13 17.90 -19.11
C GLN A 72 -2.27 18.47 -17.98
N PRO A 73 -1.22 19.26 -18.30
CA PRO A 73 -0.32 19.84 -17.29
C PRO A 73 -1.04 20.75 -16.28
N GLU A 74 -2.19 21.33 -16.67
CA GLU A 74 -3.02 22.19 -15.82
C GLU A 74 -3.53 21.50 -14.54
N ILE A 75 -3.55 20.16 -14.51
CA ILE A 75 -3.95 19.37 -13.33
C ILE A 75 -3.03 19.66 -12.13
N ILE A 76 -1.80 20.12 -12.36
CA ILE A 76 -0.88 20.49 -11.27
C ILE A 76 -1.47 21.55 -10.33
N GLY A 77 -2.41 22.37 -10.81
CA GLY A 77 -3.16 23.34 -10.01
C GLY A 77 -3.96 22.73 -8.85
N GLN A 78 -4.16 21.41 -8.84
CA GLN A 78 -4.85 20.68 -7.76
C GLN A 78 -3.89 20.18 -6.66
N ALA A 79 -2.58 20.40 -6.80
CA ALA A 79 -1.61 19.99 -5.79
C ALA A 79 -1.77 20.82 -4.50
N CYS A 80 -1.50 20.19 -3.36
CA CYS A 80 -1.62 20.85 -2.05
C CYS A 80 -0.67 22.03 -1.87
N GLN A 81 0.52 21.97 -2.49
CA GLN A 81 1.50 23.04 -2.49
C GLN A 81 2.15 23.12 -3.87
N ILE A 82 2.22 24.33 -4.41
CA ILE A 82 2.72 24.61 -5.76
C ILE A 82 3.73 25.74 -5.67
N ASN A 83 4.82 25.61 -6.42
CA ASN A 83 5.76 26.68 -6.70
C ASN A 83 5.94 26.79 -8.22
N ASP A 84 5.48 27.89 -8.80
CA ASP A 84 5.38 28.09 -10.24
C ASP A 84 4.67 26.92 -10.96
N SER A 85 5.42 26.11 -11.71
CA SER A 85 4.93 24.94 -12.46
C SER A 85 5.34 23.61 -11.82
N TYR A 86 5.66 23.61 -10.52
CA TYR A 86 6.13 22.45 -9.79
C TYR A 86 5.30 22.16 -8.54
N MET A 87 5.12 20.86 -8.25
CA MET A 87 4.57 20.40 -6.97
C MET A 87 5.67 20.47 -5.91
N VAL A 88 5.37 21.07 -4.78
CA VAL A 88 6.29 21.13 -3.65
C VAL A 88 6.15 19.86 -2.80
N ALA A 89 7.28 19.25 -2.47
CA ALA A 89 7.37 18.10 -1.58
C ALA A 89 8.48 18.33 -0.54
N PRO A 90 8.43 17.65 0.62
CA PRO A 90 9.54 17.65 1.57
C PRO A 90 10.83 17.17 0.91
N SER A 91 11.97 17.69 1.39
CA SER A 91 13.29 17.25 0.92
C SER A 91 13.44 15.74 1.11
N VAL A 92 13.96 15.07 0.08
CA VAL A 92 14.20 13.61 0.10
C VAL A 92 15.44 13.27 0.92
N PHE A 93 16.43 14.17 0.91
CA PHE A 93 17.64 14.06 1.70
C PHE A 93 17.61 15.10 2.80
N ASP A 94 18.09 14.71 3.98
CA ASP A 94 18.37 15.68 5.04
C ASP A 94 19.43 16.66 4.53
N LYS A 95 19.26 17.95 4.84
CA LYS A 95 20.31 18.92 4.54
C LYS A 95 21.50 18.55 5.43
N GLU A 96 22.62 18.19 4.82
CA GLU A 96 23.90 18.13 5.54
C GLU A 96 24.12 19.51 6.18
N GLU A 97 24.28 19.55 7.50
CA GLU A 97 24.76 20.73 8.24
C GLU A 97 26.26 20.95 7.99
#